data_AF-A0A2A2S8D3-F1
#
_entry.id   AF-A0A2A2S8D3-F1
#
_cell.length_a   1.000
_cell.length_b   1.000
_cell.length_c   1.000
_cell.angle_alpha   90.00
_cell.angle_beta   90.00
_cell.angle_gamma   90.00
#
_symmetry.space_group_name_H-M   'P 1'
#
loop_
_entity.id
_entity.type
_entity.pdbx_description
1 polymer ?
#
loop_
_entity_poly.entity_id
_entity_poly.type
_entity_poly.pdbx_seq_one_letter_code
_entity_poly.pdbx_strand_id
1 'polypeptide(L)'
;MKIYLYDTETDCIGSGSLSSAYVKTQLDAAAGADVEVHISSVGGSAFDAIAIYDLLKKYTGNVTTYIDALAASAASVVAMAGSRIVMSKYALLMIHKPMVGSGGNADELLKDVQMLNVVQSRWRRSIWTDPGWTRQPLTASLTP
;
A
#
# COMPACT_ATOMS: atom_id res chain seq x y z
N MET A 1 -5.73 18.27 -2.71
CA MET A 1 -6.51 17.39 -3.62
C MET A 1 -6.82 16.08 -2.91
N LYS A 2 -7.92 15.40 -3.24
CA LYS A 2 -8.28 14.10 -2.64
C LYS A 2 -8.20 12.98 -3.67
N ILE A 3 -7.61 11.86 -3.29
CA ILE A 3 -7.53 10.62 -4.07
C ILE A 3 -8.18 9.52 -3.25
N TYR A 4 -9.11 8.78 -3.82
CA TYR A 4 -9.82 7.68 -3.12
C TYR A 4 -9.38 6.34 -3.71
N LEU A 5 -8.86 5.47 -2.86
CA LEU A 5 -8.46 4.11 -3.15
C LEU A 5 -9.42 3.16 -2.42
N TYR A 6 -10.64 3.11 -2.93
CA TYR A 6 -11.72 2.30 -2.38
C TYR A 6 -11.99 1.13 -3.30
N ASP A 7 -11.96 -0.08 -2.75
CA ASP A 7 -12.27 -1.25 -3.57
C ASP A 7 -13.68 -1.15 -4.15
N THR A 8 -13.83 -1.71 -5.34
CA THR A 8 -15.12 -1.96 -5.95
C THR A 8 -15.24 -3.45 -6.25
N GLU A 9 -16.38 -3.87 -6.79
CA GLU A 9 -16.56 -5.26 -7.23
C GLU A 9 -15.53 -5.68 -8.29
N THR A 10 -14.97 -4.72 -9.04
CA THR A 10 -14.03 -4.97 -10.13
C THR A 10 -12.64 -4.41 -9.90
N ASP A 11 -12.48 -3.50 -8.94
CA ASP A 11 -11.21 -2.82 -8.69
C ASP A 11 -10.65 -3.06 -7.29
N CYS A 12 -9.34 -3.28 -7.25
CA CYS A 12 -8.51 -3.33 -6.04
C CYS A 12 -7.14 -2.70 -6.35
N ILE A 13 -6.22 -2.65 -5.39
CA ILE A 13 -4.88 -2.08 -5.62
C ILE A 13 -4.23 -2.74 -6.84
N GLY A 14 -3.91 -1.94 -7.85
CA GLY A 14 -3.30 -2.38 -9.11
C GLY A 14 -4.25 -2.53 -10.30
N SER A 15 -5.55 -2.24 -10.15
CA SER A 15 -6.49 -2.21 -11.28
C SER A 15 -7.23 -0.87 -11.37
N GLY A 16 -7.70 -0.54 -12.57
CA GLY A 16 -8.58 0.60 -12.81
C GLY A 16 -8.16 1.88 -12.09
N SER A 17 -9.09 2.40 -11.28
CA SER A 17 -8.92 3.62 -10.48
C SER A 17 -8.04 3.45 -9.22
N LEU A 18 -7.50 2.26 -8.98
CA LEU A 18 -6.62 1.93 -7.86
C LEU A 18 -5.21 1.51 -8.34
N SER A 19 -4.92 1.70 -9.63
CA SER A 19 -3.62 1.41 -10.22
C SER A 19 -2.58 2.50 -9.95
N SER A 20 -1.30 2.13 -10.02
CA SER A 20 -0.19 3.11 -9.93
C SER A 20 -0.24 4.17 -11.02
N ALA A 21 -0.68 3.79 -12.23
CA ALA A 21 -0.89 4.72 -13.34
C ALA A 21 -1.96 5.76 -13.00
N TYR A 22 -3.10 5.34 -12.45
CA TYR A 22 -4.14 6.27 -12.02
C TYR A 22 -3.62 7.23 -10.96
N VAL A 23 -2.99 6.72 -9.89
CA VAL A 23 -2.44 7.57 -8.83
C VAL A 23 -1.44 8.58 -9.40
N LYS A 24 -0.54 8.16 -10.30
CA LYS A 24 0.38 9.07 -10.98
C LYS A 24 -0.36 10.22 -11.68
N THR A 25 -1.42 9.92 -12.45
CA THR A 25 -2.19 10.98 -13.13
C THR A 25 -2.85 11.95 -12.16
N GLN A 26 -3.31 11.46 -11.00
CA GLN A 26 -3.90 12.32 -9.96
C GLN A 26 -2.84 13.22 -9.31
N LEU A 27 -1.64 12.70 -9.06
CA LEU A 27 -0.52 13.49 -8.53
C LEU A 27 -0.03 14.54 -9.52
N ASP A 28 0.04 14.18 -10.81
CA ASP A 28 0.38 15.13 -11.88
C ASP A 28 -0.67 16.26 -11.95
N ALA A 29 -1.96 15.92 -11.84
CA ALA A 29 -3.05 16.90 -11.81
C ALA A 29 -3.04 17.78 -10.54
N ALA A 30 -2.58 17.24 -9.41
CA ALA A 30 -2.42 18.00 -8.17
C ALA A 30 -1.27 19.02 -8.24
N ALA A 31 -0.32 18.86 -9.18
CA ALA A 31 0.71 19.85 -9.52
C ALA A 31 1.50 20.44 -8.33
N GLY A 32 1.83 19.60 -7.35
CA GLY A 32 2.58 19.97 -6.14
C GLY A 32 1.72 20.46 -4.96
N ALA A 33 0.39 20.56 -5.13
CA ALA A 33 -0.51 20.85 -4.01
C ALA A 33 -0.61 19.66 -3.05
N ASP A 34 -0.89 19.92 -1.78
CA ASP A 34 -1.07 18.86 -0.78
C ASP A 34 -2.17 17.87 -1.18
N VAL A 35 -1.93 16.58 -0.92
CA VAL A 35 -2.80 15.47 -1.30
C VAL A 35 -3.26 14.69 -0.07
N GLU A 36 -4.54 14.38 -0.04
CA GLU A 36 -5.14 13.44 0.89
C GLU A 36 -5.47 12.14 0.14
N VAL A 37 -4.92 11.03 0.60
CA VAL A 37 -5.16 9.69 0.02
C VAL A 37 -6.03 8.90 0.97
N HIS A 38 -7.29 8.72 0.60
CA HIS A 38 -8.31 8.00 1.36
C HIS A 38 -8.33 6.53 0.97
N ILE A 39 -8.24 5.63 1.95
CA ILE A 39 -8.00 4.19 1.73
C ILE A 39 -9.10 3.38 2.45
N SER A 40 -9.76 2.55 1.65
CA SER A 40 -10.69 1.50 2.11
C SER A 40 -10.55 0.32 1.16
N SER A 41 -9.47 -0.45 1.35
CA SER A 41 -9.07 -1.52 0.44
C SER A 41 -8.53 -2.75 1.17
N VAL A 42 -8.88 -3.93 0.67
CA VAL A 42 -8.40 -5.24 1.09
C VAL A 42 -6.98 -5.53 0.58
N GLY A 43 -6.46 -4.73 -0.35
CA GLY A 43 -5.14 -4.88 -0.95
C GLY A 43 -5.21 -5.19 -2.44
N GLY A 44 -4.30 -6.05 -2.92
CA GLY A 44 -4.16 -6.36 -4.34
C GLY A 44 -2.70 -6.56 -4.75
N SER A 45 -2.34 -6.01 -5.92
CA SER A 45 -1.01 -6.12 -6.52
C SER A 45 0.09 -5.53 -5.61
N ALA A 46 1.01 -6.39 -5.18
CA ALA A 46 2.16 -5.98 -4.39
C ALA A 46 3.09 -5.01 -5.14
N PHE A 47 3.21 -5.18 -6.45
CA PHE A 47 4.06 -4.33 -7.29
C PHE A 47 3.45 -2.95 -7.49
N ASP A 48 2.14 -2.85 -7.74
CA ASP A 48 1.47 -1.56 -7.81
C ASP A 48 1.49 -0.84 -6.48
N ALA A 49 1.31 -1.55 -5.36
CA ALA A 49 1.43 -0.93 -4.05
C ALA A 49 2.81 -0.31 -3.82
N ILE A 50 3.89 -1.00 -4.21
CA ILE A 50 5.25 -0.45 -4.12
C ILE A 50 5.41 0.75 -5.06
N ALA A 51 4.88 0.69 -6.29
CA ALA A 51 4.94 1.79 -7.23
C ALA A 51 4.17 3.03 -6.72
N ILE A 52 2.97 2.83 -6.20
CA ILE A 52 2.16 3.89 -5.56
C ILE A 52 2.91 4.47 -4.35
N TYR A 53 3.47 3.62 -3.50
CA TYR A 53 4.27 4.06 -2.34
C TYR A 53 5.40 4.99 -2.77
N ASP A 54 6.18 4.59 -3.77
CA ASP A 54 7.30 5.38 -4.29
C ASP A 54 6.85 6.70 -4.93
N LEU A 55 5.72 6.69 -5.67
CA LEU A 55 5.14 7.89 -6.25
C LEU A 55 4.74 8.90 -5.16
N LEU A 56 4.05 8.43 -4.11
CA LEU A 56 3.61 9.26 -3.00
C LEU A 56 4.80 9.80 -2.19
N LYS A 57 5.84 8.97 -1.94
CA LYS A 57 7.05 9.39 -1.20
C LYS A 57 7.90 10.42 -1.94
N LYS A 58 7.92 10.39 -3.28
CA LYS A 58 8.67 11.34 -4.12
C LYS A 58 7.86 12.59 -4.45
N TYR A 59 6.57 12.61 -4.11
CA TYR A 59 5.70 13.74 -4.39
C TYR A 59 6.17 14.98 -3.62
N THR A 60 6.14 16.14 -4.26
CA THR A 60 6.68 17.39 -3.70
C THR A 60 5.74 18.04 -2.70
N GLY A 61 4.42 17.87 -2.85
CA GLY A 61 3.42 18.31 -1.88
C GLY A 61 3.33 17.35 -0.69
N ASN A 62 2.68 17.79 0.39
CA ASN A 62 2.47 16.91 1.55
C ASN A 62 1.42 15.84 1.21
N VAL A 63 1.70 14.60 1.59
CA VAL A 63 0.77 13.48 1.44
C VAL A 63 0.26 13.08 2.82
N THR A 64 -1.03 13.25 3.07
CA THR A 64 -1.71 12.67 4.23
C THR A 64 -2.52 11.46 3.78
N THR A 65 -2.28 10.29 4.36
CA THR A 65 -3.11 9.11 4.11
C THR A 65 -4.17 8.99 5.20
N TYR A 66 -5.39 8.65 4.79
CA TYR A 66 -6.52 8.39 5.66
C TYR A 66 -6.94 6.93 5.50
N ILE A 67 -7.01 6.20 6.60
CA ILE A 67 -7.58 4.85 6.63
C ILE A 67 -9.01 4.99 7.12
N ASP A 68 -9.95 4.96 6.19
CA ASP A 68 -11.35 5.28 6.47
C ASP A 68 -12.09 4.06 7.03
N ALA A 69 -11.78 2.86 6.52
CA ALA A 69 -12.35 1.61 7.01
C ALA A 69 -11.32 0.47 7.10
N LEU A 70 -10.58 0.21 6.01
CA LEU A 70 -9.61 -0.87 5.96
C LEU A 70 -8.40 -0.50 5.09
N ALA A 71 -7.19 -0.76 5.58
CA ALA A 71 -6.02 -0.88 4.74
C ALA A 71 -5.36 -2.24 5.02
N ALA A 72 -5.66 -3.23 4.19
CA ALA A 72 -5.11 -4.57 4.34
C ALA A 72 -4.09 -4.89 3.24
N SER A 73 -3.12 -5.74 3.57
CA SER A 73 -2.17 -6.27 2.59
C SER A 73 -1.43 -5.17 1.83
N ALA A 74 -1.45 -5.20 0.50
CA ALA A 74 -0.85 -4.20 -0.39
C ALA A 74 -1.33 -2.76 -0.07
N ALA A 75 -2.60 -2.57 0.32
CA ALA A 75 -3.13 -1.26 0.70
C ALA A 75 -2.51 -0.73 2.00
N SER A 76 -2.12 -1.62 2.92
CA SER A 76 -1.37 -1.23 4.12
C SER A 76 -0.04 -0.58 3.75
N VAL A 77 0.67 -1.12 2.74
CA VAL A 77 1.93 -0.54 2.23
C VAL A 77 1.68 0.86 1.67
N VAL A 78 0.65 1.04 0.85
CA VAL A 78 0.28 2.35 0.29
C VAL A 78 -0.02 3.36 1.41
N ALA A 79 -0.77 2.96 2.43
CA ALA A 79 -1.10 3.81 3.57
C ALA A 79 0.16 4.34 4.29
N MET A 80 1.23 3.56 4.35
CA MET A 80 2.48 3.97 5.01
C MET A 80 3.28 5.01 4.20
N ALA A 81 2.87 5.34 2.97
CA ALA A 81 3.58 6.30 2.13
C ALA A 81 3.37 7.76 2.59
N GLY A 82 2.26 8.04 3.28
CA GLY A 82 1.96 9.39 3.77
C GLY A 82 2.99 9.88 4.79
N SER A 83 3.25 11.19 4.79
CA SER A 83 4.01 11.86 5.85
C SER A 83 3.19 12.00 7.13
N ARG A 84 1.86 11.99 7.00
CA ARG A 84 0.89 11.87 8.08
C ARG A 84 -0.11 10.77 7.74
N ILE A 85 -0.47 9.97 8.73
CA ILE A 85 -1.44 8.88 8.61
C ILE A 85 -2.52 9.10 9.65
N VAL A 86 -3.76 9.15 9.20
CA VAL A 86 -4.94 9.35 10.05
C VAL A 86 -5.82 8.12 9.92
N MET A 87 -6.19 7.50 11.04
CA MET A 87 -7.10 6.36 11.04
C MET A 87 -8.41 6.76 11.69
N SER A 88 -9.52 6.38 11.06
CA SER A 88 -10.83 6.41 11.72
C SER A 88 -10.81 5.51 12.96
N LYS A 89 -11.61 5.86 13.98
CA LYS A 89 -11.69 5.10 15.25
C LYS A 89 -12.03 3.62 15.04
N TYR A 90 -12.75 3.31 13.98
CA TYR A 90 -13.20 1.95 13.64
C TYR A 90 -12.42 1.34 12.48
N ALA A 91 -11.40 2.02 11.96
CA ALA A 91 -10.60 1.52 10.86
C ALA A 91 -9.62 0.43 11.31
N LEU A 92 -9.35 -0.50 10.41
CA LEU A 92 -8.39 -1.58 10.61
C LEU A 92 -7.19 -1.42 9.67
N LEU A 93 -6.00 -1.72 10.19
CA LEU A 93 -4.76 -1.84 9.43
C LEU A 93 -4.27 -3.28 9.56
N MET A 94 -4.18 -4.01 8.44
CA MET A 94 -3.81 -5.43 8.43
C MET A 94 -2.56 -5.65 7.57
N ILE A 95 -1.50 -6.15 8.20
CA ILE A 95 -0.22 -6.41 7.54
C ILE A 95 0.02 -7.92 7.59
N HIS A 96 0.33 -8.52 6.43
CA HIS A 96 0.74 -9.92 6.34
C HIS A 96 1.89 -10.07 5.33
N LYS A 97 2.45 -11.28 5.20
CA LYS A 97 3.51 -11.55 4.21
C LYS A 97 2.94 -11.57 2.79
N PRO A 98 3.68 -11.10 1.76
CA PRO A 98 3.25 -11.25 0.37
C PRO A 98 2.88 -12.70 0.06
N MET A 99 1.88 -12.88 -0.79
CA MET A 99 1.36 -14.19 -1.16
C MET A 99 1.24 -14.29 -2.69
N VAL A 100 1.52 -15.47 -3.23
CA VAL A 100 1.28 -15.81 -4.63
C VAL A 100 0.67 -17.20 -4.68
N GLY A 101 -0.32 -17.40 -5.55
CA GLY A 101 -0.78 -18.73 -5.94
C GLY A 101 0.05 -19.19 -7.13
N SER A 102 0.76 -20.31 -7.01
CA SER A 102 1.59 -20.83 -8.10
C SER A 102 1.51 -22.35 -8.22
N GLY A 103 1.78 -22.86 -9.41
CA GLY A 103 1.85 -24.27 -9.75
C GLY A 103 2.85 -24.50 -10.88
N GLY A 104 3.58 -25.61 -10.83
CA GLY A 104 4.68 -25.88 -11.76
C GLY A 104 5.66 -26.90 -11.19
N ASN A 105 6.82 -27.03 -11.83
CA ASN A 105 7.91 -27.87 -11.32
C ASN A 105 8.70 -27.16 -10.19
N ALA A 106 9.64 -27.88 -9.58
CA ALA A 106 10.40 -27.37 -8.43
C ALA A 106 11.17 -26.07 -8.71
N ASP A 107 11.74 -25.91 -9.91
CA ASP A 107 12.52 -24.72 -10.27
C ASP A 107 11.61 -23.49 -10.47
N GLU A 108 10.39 -23.70 -10.97
CA GLU A 108 9.38 -22.66 -11.11
C GLU A 108 8.90 -22.18 -9.75
N LEU A 109 8.53 -23.10 -8.85
CA LEU A 109 8.10 -22.77 -7.50
C LEU A 109 9.21 -22.07 -6.68
N LEU A 110 10.47 -22.45 -6.89
CA LEU A 110 11.60 -21.81 -6.22
C LEU A 110 11.77 -20.34 -6.64
N LYS A 111 11.52 -20.00 -7.92
CA LYS A 111 11.56 -18.61 -8.40
C LYS A 111 10.49 -17.76 -7.70
N ASP A 112 9.30 -18.32 -7.48
CA ASP A 112 8.23 -17.61 -6.78
C ASP A 112 8.57 -17.36 -5.32
N VAL A 113 9.15 -18.35 -4.63
CA VAL A 113 9.65 -18.17 -3.24
C VAL A 113 10.71 -17.06 -3.18
N GLN A 114 11.64 -17.03 -4.14
CA GLN A 114 12.66 -15.98 -4.22
C GLN A 114 12.03 -14.61 -4.43
N MET A 115 11.04 -14.49 -5.32
CA MET A 115 10.30 -13.26 -5.55
C MET A 115 9.57 -12.80 -4.28
N LEU A 116 8.84 -13.70 -3.59
CA LEU A 116 8.14 -13.38 -2.34
C LEU A 116 9.10 -12.85 -1.27
N ASN A 117 10.28 -13.44 -1.13
CA ASN A 117 11.32 -12.98 -0.20
C ASN A 117 11.83 -11.57 -0.53
N VAL A 118 11.98 -11.26 -1.82
CA VAL A 118 12.36 -9.92 -2.28
C VAL A 118 11.26 -8.91 -1.92
N VAL A 119 10.01 -9.19 -2.27
CA VAL A 119 8.86 -8.32 -1.98
C VAL A 119 8.71 -8.09 -0.48
N GLN A 120 8.81 -9.16 0.33
CA GLN A 120 8.73 -9.08 1.78
C GLN A 120 9.84 -8.19 2.36
N SER A 121 11.05 -8.28 1.83
CA SER A 121 12.17 -7.43 2.25
C SER A 121 11.92 -5.95 1.95
N ARG A 122 11.20 -5.63 0.86
CA ARG A 122 10.77 -4.26 0.53
C ARG A 122 9.65 -3.79 1.44
N TRP A 123 8.63 -4.61 1.69
CA TRP A 123 7.52 -4.29 2.60
C TRP A 123 8.00 -4.04 4.01
N ARG A 124 8.99 -4.82 4.49
CA ARG A 124 9.59 -4.57 5.80
C ARG A 124 10.16 -3.16 5.90
N ARG A 125 10.72 -2.65 4.80
CA ARG A 125 11.33 -1.32 4.79
C ARG A 125 10.29 -0.21 4.90
N SER A 126 9.21 -0.31 4.10
CA SER A 126 8.14 0.70 4.09
C SER A 126 7.33 0.72 5.40
N ILE A 127 7.09 -0.44 6.00
CA ILE A 127 6.24 -0.56 7.19
C ILE A 127 7.01 -0.33 8.50
N TRP A 128 8.22 -0.88 8.63
CA TRP A 128 8.89 -0.99 9.94
C TRP A 128 10.13 -0.10 10.12
N THR A 129 10.72 0.42 9.04
CA THR A 129 12.00 1.14 9.10
C THR A 129 11.95 2.57 8.61
N ASP A 130 10.77 3.09 8.27
CA ASP A 130 10.63 4.50 7.90
C ASP A 130 10.67 5.37 9.18
N PRO A 131 11.67 6.27 9.34
CA PRO A 131 11.90 7.03 10.57
C PRO A 131 10.81 8.06 10.89
N GLY A 132 9.82 8.27 10.02
CA GLY A 132 8.67 9.16 10.26
C GLY A 132 7.67 8.67 11.32
N TRP A 133 7.86 7.48 11.88
CA TRP A 133 6.95 6.88 12.86
C TRP A 133 7.35 7.15 14.31
N THR A 134 6.52 7.88 15.04
CA THR A 134 6.49 7.75 16.50
C THR A 134 5.80 6.42 16.82
N ARG A 135 6.54 5.46 17.38
CA ARG A 135 6.05 4.11 17.67
C ARG A 135 4.89 4.15 18.68
N GLN A 136 3.66 4.24 18.20
CA GLN A 136 2.51 3.74 18.95
C GLN A 136 2.31 2.27 18.56
N PRO A 137 2.07 1.36 19.52
CA PRO A 137 1.89 -0.04 19.22
C PRO A 137 0.60 -0.23 18.42
N LEU A 138 0.74 -0.30 17.10
CA LEU A 138 -0.29 -0.83 16.22
C LEU A 138 -0.44 -2.32 16.58
N THR A 139 -1.65 -2.74 16.93
CA THR A 139 -2.00 -4.15 17.05
C THR A 139 -2.03 -4.77 15.65
N ALA A 140 -0.85 -4.95 15.05
CA ALA A 140 -0.68 -5.71 13.82
C ALA A 140 -0.73 -7.20 14.20
N SER A 141 -1.88 -7.83 14.06
CA SER A 141 -1.98 -9.29 14.16
C SER A 141 -1.38 -9.91 12.90
N LEU A 142 -0.14 -10.36 12.99
CA LEU A 142 0.43 -11.31 12.05
C LEU A 142 -0.27 -12.65 12.31
N THR A 143 -1.37 -12.93 11.62
CA THR A 143 -1.85 -14.32 11.57
C THR A 143 -0.98 -15.12 10.58
N PRO A 144 -0.71 -16.41 10.87
CA PRO A 144 0.28 -17.23 10.16
C PRO A 144 0.15 -17.25 8.64
#